data_AF-A0A0A7EB37-F1
#
_entry.id   AF-A0A0A7EB37-F1
#
_cell.length_a   1.000
_cell.length_b   1.000
_cell.length_c   1.000
_cell.angle_alpha   90.00
_cell.angle_beta   90.00
_cell.angle_gamma   90.00
#
_symmetry.space_group_name_H-M   'P 1'
#
loop_
_entity.id
_entity.type
_entity.pdbx_description
1 polymer ?
#
loop_
_entity_poly.entity_id
_entity_poly.type
_entity_poly.pdbx_seq_one_letter_code
_entity_poly.pdbx_strand_id
1 'polypeptide(L)'
;MANLDIIFQKWLESGQLSAEEKSLLEQDAVYAELLANSQQWQTLANEYQETPVPNWQREATWFEKPKPASISSRFVTWFAPVAFACSFVMCSLVFFRAEISYSDEGFAINFHESEDAPAVTYEQLRTLLAEQQKSNAEATYALVKEAIDQGRLERKEDIGALVADLNQIRKQDQALIRLQLNELAQQVEHQPKSSIAKNQLWEN
;
A
#
# COMPACT_ATOMS: atom_id res chain seq x y z
N MET A 1 -18.55 -3.81 -34.69
CA MET A 1 -18.04 -3.89 -33.32
C MET A 1 -18.24 -5.30 -32.74
N ALA A 2 -19.47 -5.83 -32.64
CA ALA A 2 -19.73 -7.16 -32.03
C ALA A 2 -18.96 -8.38 -32.59
N ASN A 3 -18.43 -8.34 -33.82
CA ASN A 3 -17.66 -9.47 -34.38
C ASN A 3 -16.20 -9.49 -33.88
N LEU A 4 -15.57 -8.32 -33.71
CA LEU A 4 -14.20 -8.22 -33.19
C LEU A 4 -14.15 -8.62 -31.71
N ASP A 5 -15.19 -8.25 -30.94
CA ASP A 5 -15.35 -8.71 -29.55
C ASP A 5 -15.36 -10.22 -29.43
N ILE A 6 -16.11 -10.92 -30.29
CA ILE A 6 -16.22 -12.38 -30.27
C ILE A 6 -14.88 -13.03 -30.63
N ILE A 7 -14.19 -12.50 -31.65
CA ILE A 7 -12.86 -12.99 -32.06
C ILE A 7 -11.85 -12.80 -30.92
N PHE A 8 -11.83 -11.61 -30.31
CA PHE A 8 -10.94 -11.29 -29.21
C PHE A 8 -11.23 -12.15 -27.98
N GLN A 9 -12.50 -12.34 -27.62
CA GLN A 9 -12.91 -13.19 -26.51
C GLN A 9 -12.54 -14.66 -26.75
N LYS A 10 -12.78 -15.17 -27.96
CA LYS A 10 -12.37 -16.52 -28.35
C LYS A 10 -10.86 -16.71 -28.20
N TRP A 11 -10.06 -15.70 -28.55
CA TRP A 11 -8.61 -15.74 -28.37
C TRP A 11 -8.22 -15.74 -26.88
N LEU A 12 -8.86 -14.92 -26.03
CA LEU A 12 -8.59 -14.94 -24.59
C LEU A 12 -8.88 -16.31 -23.95
N GLU A 13 -9.94 -16.98 -24.37
CA GLU A 13 -10.35 -18.27 -23.80
C GLU A 13 -9.52 -19.45 -24.33
N SER A 14 -9.18 -19.45 -25.63
CA SER A 14 -8.54 -20.59 -26.29
C SER A 14 -7.05 -20.42 -26.57
N GLY A 15 -6.53 -19.19 -26.53
CA GLY A 15 -5.16 -18.83 -26.92
C GLY A 15 -4.87 -18.97 -28.42
N GLN A 16 -5.87 -19.34 -29.23
CA GLN A 16 -5.70 -19.58 -30.68
C GLN A 16 -6.33 -18.45 -31.48
N LEU A 17 -5.54 -17.87 -32.39
CA LEU A 17 -5.98 -16.83 -33.31
C LEU A 17 -5.45 -17.17 -34.71
N SER A 18 -6.33 -17.17 -35.71
CA SER A 18 -5.92 -17.29 -37.10
C SER A 18 -5.16 -16.02 -37.53
N ALA A 19 -4.24 -16.14 -38.50
CA ALA A 19 -3.50 -15.00 -39.04
C ALA A 19 -4.43 -13.92 -39.63
N GLU A 20 -5.57 -14.35 -40.20
CA GLU A 20 -6.59 -13.44 -40.74
C GLU A 20 -7.32 -12.68 -39.62
N GLU A 21 -7.73 -13.39 -38.56
CA GLU A 21 -8.41 -12.83 -37.38
C GLU A 21 -7.50 -11.84 -36.64
N LYS A 22 -6.19 -12.12 -36.58
CA LYS A 22 -5.20 -11.21 -36.00
C LYS A 22 -5.11 -9.89 -36.77
N SER A 23 -5.01 -9.97 -38.10
CA SER A 23 -4.95 -8.77 -38.93
C SER A 23 -6.22 -7.91 -38.86
N LEU A 24 -7.38 -8.54 -38.61
CA LEU A 24 -8.65 -7.84 -38.38
C LEU A 24 -8.67 -7.08 -37.03
N LEU A 25 -8.08 -7.65 -35.98
CA LEU A 25 -7.96 -6.98 -34.68
C LEU A 25 -6.92 -5.85 -34.71
N GLU A 26 -5.83 -6.00 -35.46
CA GLU A 26 -4.78 -4.98 -35.59
C GLU A 26 -5.20 -3.78 -36.46
N GLN A 27 -6.21 -3.95 -37.33
CA GLN A 27 -6.76 -2.85 -38.13
C GLN A 27 -7.57 -1.83 -37.30
N ASP A 28 -8.10 -2.25 -36.15
CA ASP A 28 -8.83 -1.38 -35.23
C ASP A 28 -7.88 -0.89 -34.14
N ALA A 29 -7.75 0.43 -33.99
CA ALA A 29 -6.84 1.04 -33.01
C ALA A 29 -7.14 0.60 -31.57
N VAL A 30 -8.42 0.34 -31.24
CA VAL A 30 -8.82 -0.06 -29.89
C VAL A 30 -8.43 -1.51 -29.61
N TYR A 31 -8.72 -2.42 -30.54
CA TYR A 31 -8.39 -3.84 -30.36
C TYR A 31 -6.91 -4.13 -30.54
N ALA A 32 -6.18 -3.33 -31.31
CA ALA A 32 -4.73 -3.43 -31.43
C ALA A 32 -4.04 -3.18 -30.08
N GLU A 33 -4.44 -2.12 -29.36
CA GLU A 33 -3.93 -1.83 -28.02
C GLU A 33 -4.34 -2.92 -27.02
N LEU A 34 -5.59 -3.36 -27.09
CA LEU A 34 -6.14 -4.38 -26.19
C LEU A 34 -5.46 -5.75 -26.40
N LEU A 35 -5.14 -6.11 -27.65
CA LEU A 35 -4.35 -7.29 -28.03
C LEU A 35 -2.91 -7.19 -27.51
N ALA A 36 -2.26 -6.03 -27.64
CA ALA A 36 -0.90 -5.82 -27.16
C ALA A 36 -0.80 -5.97 -25.63
N ASN A 37 -1.73 -5.34 -24.90
CA ASN A 37 -1.78 -5.43 -23.44
C ASN A 37 -2.04 -6.86 -22.97
N SER A 38 -3.01 -7.55 -23.57
CA SER A 38 -3.34 -8.93 -23.20
C SER A 38 -2.22 -9.92 -23.52
N GLN A 39 -1.49 -9.73 -24.62
CA GLN A 39 -0.30 -10.54 -24.92
C GLN A 39 0.79 -10.40 -23.86
N GLN A 40 1.04 -9.17 -23.37
CA GLN A 40 2.00 -8.95 -22.27
C GLN A 40 1.58 -9.68 -20.98
N TRP A 41 0.29 -9.66 -20.64
CA TRP A 41 -0.21 -10.40 -19.48
C TRP A 41 -0.07 -11.91 -19.65
N GLN A 42 -0.30 -12.43 -20.86
CA GLN A 42 -0.16 -13.86 -21.13
C GLN A 42 1.30 -14.32 -21.09
N THR A 43 2.24 -13.48 -21.56
CA THR A 43 3.68 -13.78 -21.41
C THR A 43 4.10 -13.78 -19.94
N LEU A 44 3.67 -12.79 -19.15
CA LEU A 44 3.97 -12.72 -17.72
C LEU A 44 3.38 -13.91 -16.95
N ALA A 45 2.16 -14.33 -17.29
CA ALA A 45 1.52 -15.49 -16.70
C ALA A 45 2.25 -16.81 -17.06
N ASN A 46 2.70 -16.95 -18.31
CA ASN A 46 3.46 -18.11 -18.76
C ASN A 46 4.88 -18.17 -18.17
N GLU A 47 5.50 -17.01 -17.94
CA GLU A 47 6.83 -16.88 -17.33
C GLU A 47 6.80 -16.93 -15.80
N TYR A 48 5.62 -16.80 -15.19
CA TYR A 48 5.46 -16.86 -13.74
C TYR A 48 5.92 -18.22 -13.20
N GLN A 49 7.01 -18.21 -12.45
CA GLN A 49 7.48 -19.34 -11.68
C GLN A 49 7.20 -19.07 -10.20
N GLU A 50 6.52 -20.00 -9.54
CA GLU A 50 6.38 -19.95 -8.08
C GLU A 50 7.77 -20.03 -7.44
N THR A 51 8.28 -18.89 -6.96
CA THR A 51 9.50 -18.88 -6.18
C THR A 51 9.21 -19.56 -4.85
N PRO A 52 9.97 -20.61 -4.47
CA PRO A 52 9.76 -21.24 -3.17
C PRO A 52 10.03 -20.21 -2.08
N VAL A 53 9.14 -20.14 -1.09
CA VAL A 53 9.34 -19.28 0.08
C VAL A 53 10.69 -19.65 0.69
N PRO A 54 11.63 -18.69 0.86
CA PRO A 54 12.90 -18.97 1.52
C PRO A 54 12.65 -19.61 2.87
N ASN A 55 13.47 -20.60 3.24
CA ASN A 55 13.37 -21.22 4.56
C ASN A 55 13.83 -20.22 5.62
N TRP A 56 12.91 -19.35 6.05
CA TRP A 56 13.16 -18.31 7.02
C TRP A 56 13.41 -18.96 8.38
N GLN A 57 14.66 -18.89 8.85
CA GLN A 57 15.02 -19.33 10.19
C GLN A 57 14.43 -18.33 11.20
N ARG A 58 13.19 -18.58 11.63
CA ARG A 58 12.49 -17.77 12.64
C ARG A 58 13.30 -17.61 13.93
N GLU A 59 14.11 -18.62 14.27
CA GLU A 59 14.94 -18.61 15.49
C GLU A 59 16.15 -17.68 15.41
N ALA A 60 16.63 -17.36 14.20
CA ALA A 60 17.78 -16.49 13.98
C ALA A 60 17.40 -15.02 13.74
N THR A 61 16.13 -14.77 13.43
CA THR A 61 15.67 -13.49 12.86
C THR A 61 14.92 -12.63 13.87
N TRP A 62 14.51 -13.19 15.01
CA TRP A 62 13.85 -12.43 16.07
C TRP A 62 14.32 -12.86 17.46
N PHE A 63 14.96 -11.92 18.15
CA PHE A 63 15.50 -12.03 19.51
C PHE A 63 16.44 -13.22 19.71
N GLU A 64 17.75 -12.96 19.64
CA GLU A 64 18.75 -13.86 20.20
C GLU A 64 18.35 -14.14 21.65
N LYS A 65 17.82 -15.34 21.94
CA LYS A 65 17.51 -15.74 23.31
C LYS A 65 18.84 -15.68 24.04
N PRO A 66 19.01 -14.85 25.08
CA PRO A 66 20.27 -14.77 25.78
C PRO A 66 20.61 -16.19 26.25
N LYS A 67 21.74 -16.72 25.77
CA LYS A 67 22.26 -18.01 26.23
C LYS A 67 22.28 -17.93 27.76
N PRO A 68 21.67 -18.89 28.48
CA PRO A 68 21.65 -18.82 29.92
C PRO A 68 23.10 -18.89 30.40
N ALA A 69 23.63 -17.73 30.80
CA ALA A 69 24.88 -17.67 31.51
C ALA A 69 24.72 -18.61 32.71
N SER A 70 25.70 -19.49 32.89
CA SER A 70 25.82 -20.42 34.00
C SER A 70 25.90 -19.66 35.33
N ILE A 71 24.77 -19.14 35.78
CA ILE A 71 24.59 -18.62 37.13
C ILE A 71 24.31 -19.84 37.99
N SER A 72 25.21 -20.06 38.95
CA SER A 72 25.34 -21.28 39.75
C SER A 72 23.99 -21.83 40.23
N SER A 73 23.63 -22.99 39.66
CA SER A 73 22.35 -23.69 39.84
C SER A 73 21.99 -24.03 41.29
N ARG A 74 22.94 -23.96 42.24
CA ARG A 74 22.75 -24.33 43.64
C ARG A 74 21.99 -23.28 44.46
N PHE A 75 22.14 -21.99 44.15
CA PHE A 75 21.44 -20.94 44.90
C PHE A 75 19.96 -20.89 44.47
N VAL A 76 19.69 -20.98 43.17
CA VAL A 76 18.33 -20.98 42.61
C VAL A 76 17.55 -22.24 43.03
N THR A 77 18.18 -23.41 43.10
CA THR A 77 17.48 -24.66 43.51
C THR A 77 17.12 -24.70 44.99
N TRP A 78 17.87 -24.04 45.88
CA TRP A 78 17.52 -23.99 47.31
C TRP A 78 16.47 -22.92 47.64
N PHE A 79 16.49 -21.78 46.95
CA PHE A 79 15.51 -20.71 47.16
C PHE A 79 14.19 -20.91 46.39
N ALA A 80 14.19 -21.63 45.27
CA ALA A 80 12.97 -21.88 44.49
C ALA A 80 11.81 -22.50 45.30
N PRO A 81 12.00 -23.56 46.11
CA PRO A 81 10.89 -24.13 46.88
C PRO A 81 10.41 -23.19 48.00
N VAL A 82 11.31 -22.42 48.61
CA VAL A 82 10.95 -21.43 49.65
C VAL A 82 10.16 -20.27 49.05
N ALA A 83 10.59 -19.75 47.90
CA ALA A 83 9.89 -18.70 47.19
C ALA A 83 8.49 -19.15 46.74
N PHE A 84 8.36 -20.39 46.25
CA PHE A 84 7.05 -20.96 45.90
C PHE A 84 6.14 -21.12 47.13
N ALA A 85 6.66 -21.61 48.25
CA ALA A 85 5.89 -21.74 49.48
C ALA A 85 5.44 -20.37 50.02
N CYS A 86 6.33 -19.38 50.08
CA CYS A 86 5.97 -18.02 50.49
C CYS A 86 4.98 -17.35 49.54
N SER A 87 5.10 -17.58 48.22
CA SER A 87 4.12 -17.09 47.25
C SER A 87 2.75 -17.73 47.49
N PHE A 88 2.69 -19.03 47.77
CA PHE A 88 1.42 -19.71 48.03
C PHE A 88 0.75 -19.20 49.31
N VAL A 89 1.54 -18.95 50.37
CA VAL A 89 1.06 -18.36 51.63
C VAL A 89 0.60 -16.91 51.45
N MET A 90 1.33 -16.10 50.67
CA MET A 90 0.90 -14.72 50.39
C MET A 90 -0.37 -14.70 49.53
N CYS A 91 -0.47 -15.57 48.53
CA CYS A 91 -1.69 -15.72 47.74
C CYS A 91 -2.87 -16.17 48.61
N SER A 92 -2.68 -17.12 49.54
CA SER A 92 -3.76 -17.55 50.42
C SER A 92 -4.21 -16.44 51.38
N LEU A 93 -3.29 -15.66 51.94
CA LEU A 93 -3.63 -14.51 52.78
C LEU A 93 -4.42 -13.43 52.03
N VAL A 94 -4.09 -13.19 50.75
CA VAL A 94 -4.85 -12.26 49.89
C VAL A 94 -6.25 -12.80 49.60
N PHE A 95 -6.38 -14.10 49.29
CA PHE A 95 -7.69 -14.72 49.04
C PHE A 95 -8.58 -14.69 50.29
N PHE A 96 -8.01 -14.85 51.49
CA PHE A 96 -8.74 -14.81 52.75
C PHE A 96 -8.86 -13.40 53.36
N ARG A 97 -8.34 -12.34 52.70
CA ARG A 97 -8.25 -10.96 53.23
C ARG A 97 -7.83 -10.93 54.71
N ALA A 98 -6.83 -11.73 55.05
CA ALA A 98 -6.33 -11.83 56.42
C ALA A 98 -5.36 -10.68 56.70
N GLU A 99 -5.67 -9.84 57.69
CA GLU A 99 -4.76 -8.79 58.13
C GLU A 99 -3.86 -9.33 59.24
N ILE A 100 -2.55 -9.22 59.02
CA ILE A 100 -1.54 -9.56 60.01
C ILE A 100 -1.20 -8.28 60.76
N SER A 101 -1.66 -8.19 62.00
CA SER A 101 -1.32 -7.08 62.89
C SER A 101 -0.26 -7.55 63.89
N TYR A 102 0.84 -6.80 63.97
CA TYR A 102 1.94 -7.08 64.91
C TYR A 102 1.84 -6.10 66.07
N SER A 103 1.65 -6.62 67.28
CA SER A 103 1.63 -5.87 68.54
C SER A 103 2.64 -6.49 69.52
N ASP A 104 3.15 -5.72 70.48
CA ASP A 104 4.21 -6.12 71.42
C ASP A 104 3.86 -7.37 72.28
N GLU A 105 2.60 -7.83 72.28
CA GLU A 105 2.15 -9.02 73.00
C GLU A 105 1.96 -10.28 72.12
N GLY A 106 2.18 -10.22 70.79
CA GLY A 106 2.19 -11.41 69.92
C GLY A 106 1.63 -11.22 68.51
N PHE A 107 1.63 -12.31 67.74
CA PHE A 107 1.13 -12.37 66.36
C PHE A 107 -0.35 -12.73 66.32
N ALA A 108 -1.19 -11.81 65.83
CA ALA A 108 -2.63 -12.03 65.66
C ALA A 108 -3.01 -12.02 64.18
N ILE A 109 -3.71 -13.07 63.72
CA ILE A 109 -4.28 -13.16 62.38
C ILE A 109 -5.78 -12.88 62.48
N ASN A 110 -6.23 -11.77 61.91
CA ASN A 110 -7.65 -11.42 61.86
C ASN A 110 -8.20 -11.75 60.46
N PHE A 111 -9.17 -12.66 60.39
CA PHE A 111 -9.86 -13.03 59.14
C PHE A 111 -11.12 -12.20 59.01
N HIS A 112 -11.18 -11.31 58.01
CA HIS A 112 -12.41 -10.62 57.66
C HIS A 112 -13.27 -11.57 56.82
N GLU A 113 -14.28 -12.18 57.45
CA GLU A 113 -15.36 -12.85 56.72
C GLU A 113 -16.21 -11.76 56.03
N SER A 114 -15.94 -11.54 54.74
CA SER A 114 -16.66 -10.55 53.93
C SER A 114 -17.47 -11.27 52.85
N GLU A 115 -18.78 -11.38 53.08
CA GLU A 115 -19.76 -11.31 51.99
C GLU A 115 -19.50 -10.01 51.18
N ASP A 116 -19.63 -10.11 49.85
CA ASP A 116 -19.64 -9.04 48.85
C ASP A 116 -18.31 -8.38 48.40
N ALA A 117 -17.87 -8.77 47.20
CA ALA A 117 -16.91 -8.04 46.37
C ALA A 117 -17.61 -6.89 45.60
N PRO A 118 -17.00 -5.70 45.43
CA PRO A 118 -17.63 -4.59 44.72
C PRO A 118 -17.62 -4.86 43.21
N ALA A 119 -18.82 -4.97 42.62
CA ALA A 119 -19.00 -5.12 41.18
C ALA A 119 -18.49 -3.86 40.45
N VAL A 120 -17.55 -4.02 39.52
CA VAL A 120 -17.12 -2.96 38.60
C VAL A 120 -18.36 -2.50 37.82
N THR A 121 -18.82 -1.29 38.12
CA THR A 121 -20.04 -0.73 37.53
C THR A 121 -19.86 -0.42 36.06
N TYR A 122 -20.86 -0.78 35.25
CA TYR A 122 -20.95 -0.56 33.81
C TYR A 122 -20.62 0.88 33.36
N GLU A 123 -20.88 1.88 34.21
CA GLU A 123 -20.55 3.29 33.95
C GLU A 123 -19.04 3.58 33.88
N GLN A 124 -18.22 2.86 34.65
CA GLN A 124 -16.76 2.99 34.59
C GLN A 124 -16.19 2.42 33.29
N LEU A 125 -16.82 1.36 32.76
CA LEU A 125 -16.45 0.81 31.45
C LEU A 125 -16.87 1.74 30.31
N ARG A 126 -18.05 2.38 30.42
CA ARG A 126 -18.52 3.35 29.41
C ARG A 126 -17.60 4.57 29.30
N THR A 127 -17.15 5.09 30.43
CA THR A 127 -16.28 6.27 30.46
C THR A 127 -14.90 5.97 29.87
N LEU A 128 -14.29 4.84 30.22
CA LEU A 128 -13.02 4.40 29.61
C LEU A 128 -13.13 4.17 28.10
N LEU A 129 -14.22 3.55 27.65
CA LEU A 129 -14.44 3.27 26.23
C LEU A 129 -14.67 4.57 25.43
N ALA A 130 -15.41 5.53 25.99
CA ALA A 130 -15.60 6.85 25.40
C ALA A 130 -14.30 7.66 25.30
N GLU A 131 -13.46 7.60 26.34
CA GLU A 131 -12.16 8.28 26.36
C GLU A 131 -11.17 7.67 25.36
N GLN A 132 -11.15 6.34 25.26
CA GLN A 132 -10.34 5.63 24.27
C GLN A 132 -10.80 5.91 22.84
N GLN A 133 -12.11 6.00 22.59
CA GLN A 133 -12.64 6.33 21.27
C GLN A 133 -12.28 7.76 20.84
N LYS A 134 -12.31 8.71 21.78
CA LYS A 134 -11.93 10.11 21.52
C LYS A 134 -10.44 10.24 21.20
N SER A 135 -9.58 9.62 22.00
CA SER A 135 -8.14 9.55 21.75
C SER A 135 -7.80 8.99 20.37
N ASN A 136 -8.47 7.90 19.97
CA ASN A 136 -8.24 7.26 18.68
C ASN A 136 -8.73 8.12 17.49
N ALA A 137 -9.84 8.85 17.66
CA ALA A 137 -10.35 9.79 16.66
C ALA A 137 -9.40 11.00 16.43
N GLU A 138 -8.77 11.50 17.48
CA GLU A 138 -7.82 12.61 17.38
C GLU A 138 -6.52 12.18 16.67
N ALA A 139 -5.99 10.99 16.99
CA ALA A 139 -4.81 10.44 16.33
C ALA A 139 -5.05 10.16 14.84
N THR A 140 -6.21 9.59 14.48
CA THR A 140 -6.58 9.33 13.08
C THR A 140 -6.78 10.63 12.29
N TYR A 141 -7.35 11.67 12.90
CA TYR A 141 -7.49 12.97 12.24
C TYR A 141 -6.15 13.62 11.88
N ALA A 142 -5.14 13.51 12.77
CA ALA A 142 -3.81 14.03 12.50
C ALA A 142 -3.13 13.33 11.31
N LEU A 143 -3.20 12.00 11.25
CA LEU A 143 -2.64 11.22 10.15
C LEU A 143 -3.34 11.50 8.81
N VAL A 144 -4.68 11.60 8.83
CA VAL A 144 -5.46 11.94 7.63
C VAL A 144 -5.12 13.35 7.15
N LYS A 145 -4.96 14.31 8.06
CA LYS A 145 -4.57 15.68 7.72
C LYS A 145 -3.20 15.72 7.05
N GLU A 146 -2.21 15.01 7.60
CA GLU A 146 -0.86 14.94 7.04
C GLU A 146 -0.85 14.29 5.64
N ALA A 147 -1.59 13.19 5.45
CA ALA A 147 -1.74 12.55 4.14
C ALA A 147 -2.43 13.46 3.10
N ILE A 148 -3.44 14.24 3.51
CA ILE A 148 -4.12 15.21 2.64
C ILE A 148 -3.17 16.35 2.24
N ASP A 149 -2.40 16.89 3.18
CA ASP A 149 -1.47 17.98 2.93
C ASP A 149 -0.32 17.53 2.01
N GLN A 150 0.21 16.32 2.23
CA GLN A 150 1.20 15.71 1.34
C GLN A 150 0.64 15.51 -0.07
N GLY A 151 -0.56 14.94 -0.20
CA GLY A 151 -1.20 14.76 -1.51
C GLY A 151 -1.56 16.07 -2.22
N ARG A 152 -1.67 17.20 -1.51
CA ARG A 152 -1.84 18.53 -2.14
C ARG A 152 -0.51 19.11 -2.62
N LEU A 153 0.59 18.81 -1.95
CA LEU A 153 1.93 19.27 -2.34
C LEU A 153 2.42 18.53 -3.59
N GLU A 154 2.32 17.20 -3.59
CA GLU A 154 2.71 16.35 -4.74
C GLU A 154 1.93 16.71 -6.01
N ARG A 155 0.61 16.97 -5.90
CA ARG A 155 -0.20 17.42 -7.04
C ARG A 155 0.18 18.81 -7.56
N LYS A 156 0.62 19.72 -6.70
CA LYS A 156 1.09 21.05 -7.14
C LYS A 156 2.41 20.94 -7.89
N GLU A 157 3.31 20.08 -7.40
CA GLU A 157 4.58 19.79 -8.06
C GLU A 157 4.36 19.14 -9.43
N ASP A 158 3.49 18.14 -9.50
CA ASP A 158 3.14 17.43 -10.74
C ASP A 158 2.48 18.36 -11.78
N ILE A 159 1.51 19.19 -11.38
CA ILE A 159 0.91 20.21 -12.27
C ILE A 159 1.99 21.20 -12.75
N GLY A 160 2.94 21.57 -11.89
CA GLY A 160 4.06 22.43 -12.27
C GLY A 160 4.92 21.79 -13.36
N ALA A 161 5.23 20.51 -13.23
CA ALA A 161 5.98 19.74 -14.22
C ALA A 161 5.23 19.65 -15.57
N LEU A 162 3.93 19.37 -15.54
CA LEU A 162 3.09 19.33 -16.75
C LEU A 162 3.04 20.69 -17.47
N VAL A 163 2.92 21.79 -16.72
CA VAL A 163 2.92 23.13 -17.32
C VAL A 163 4.28 23.48 -17.93
N ALA A 164 5.38 23.03 -17.31
CA ALA A 164 6.72 23.20 -17.86
C ALA A 164 6.89 22.44 -19.18
N ASP A 165 6.47 21.17 -19.23
CA ASP A 165 6.52 20.34 -20.43
C ASP A 165 5.65 20.91 -21.56
N LEU A 166 4.43 21.35 -21.26
CA LEU A 166 3.54 21.95 -22.25
C LEU A 166 4.13 23.24 -22.85
N ASN A 167 4.83 24.05 -22.04
CA ASN A 167 5.55 25.22 -22.53
C ASN A 167 6.77 24.85 -23.38
N GLN A 168 7.43 23.74 -23.07
CA GLN A 168 8.53 23.21 -23.88
C GLN A 168 8.03 22.74 -25.25
N ILE A 169 6.95 21.97 -25.30
CA ILE A 169 6.29 21.53 -26.54
C ILE A 169 5.92 22.75 -27.39
N ARG A 170 5.27 23.76 -26.81
CA ARG A 170 4.92 25.00 -27.54
C ARG A 170 6.14 25.70 -28.15
N LYS A 171 7.28 25.72 -27.47
CA LYS A 171 8.53 26.31 -28.01
C LYS A 171 9.09 25.47 -29.15
N GLN A 172 9.06 24.15 -29.03
CA GLN A 172 9.48 23.23 -30.08
C GLN A 172 8.59 23.36 -31.32
N ASP A 173 7.27 23.42 -31.14
CA ASP A 173 6.30 23.64 -32.22
C ASP A 173 6.55 24.97 -32.94
N GLN A 174 6.77 26.06 -32.19
CA GLN A 174 7.11 27.35 -32.78
C GLN A 174 8.43 27.30 -33.57
N ALA A 175 9.43 26.56 -33.10
CA ALA A 175 10.68 26.38 -33.81
C ALA A 175 10.48 25.58 -35.10
N LEU A 176 9.68 24.51 -35.06
CA LEU A 176 9.35 23.68 -36.21
C LEU A 176 8.57 24.47 -37.28
N ILE A 177 7.56 25.24 -36.87
CA ILE A 177 6.80 26.12 -37.79
C ILE A 177 7.73 27.12 -38.47
N ARG A 178 8.70 27.69 -37.74
CA ARG A 178 9.70 28.61 -38.34
C ARG A 178 10.56 27.92 -39.40
N LEU A 179 10.98 26.68 -39.16
CA LEU A 179 11.72 25.90 -40.15
C LEU A 179 10.87 25.65 -41.40
N GLN A 180 9.62 25.20 -41.23
CA GLN A 180 8.70 24.97 -42.34
C GLN A 180 8.43 26.25 -43.15
N LEU A 181 8.22 27.38 -42.48
CA LEU A 181 8.03 28.67 -43.15
C LEU A 181 9.28 29.10 -43.93
N ASN A 182 10.46 28.85 -43.38
CA ASN A 182 11.72 29.15 -44.05
C ASN A 182 11.93 28.24 -45.28
N GLU A 183 11.65 26.95 -45.17
CA GLU A 183 11.68 26.00 -46.29
C GLU A 183 10.67 26.40 -47.39
N LEU A 184 9.44 26.77 -47.01
CA LEU A 184 8.43 27.26 -47.95
C LEU A 184 8.89 28.54 -48.65
N ALA A 185 9.51 29.48 -47.93
CA ALA A 185 10.06 30.70 -48.52
C ALA A 185 11.16 30.39 -49.54
N GLN A 186 12.09 29.50 -49.20
CA GLN A 186 13.13 29.03 -50.12
C GLN A 186 12.54 28.33 -51.35
N GLN A 187 11.50 27.50 -51.16
CA GLN A 187 10.84 26.79 -52.26
C GLN A 187 10.12 27.75 -53.21
N VAL A 188 9.47 28.80 -52.70
CA VAL A 188 8.84 29.85 -53.51
C VAL A 188 9.89 30.67 -54.27
N GLU A 189 11.02 30.97 -53.64
CA GLU A 189 12.11 31.72 -54.27
C GLU A 189 12.81 30.92 -55.39
N HIS A 190 12.92 29.60 -55.21
CA HIS A 190 13.50 28.68 -56.19
C HIS A 190 12.49 28.08 -57.19
N GLN A 191 11.19 28.44 -57.11
CA GLN A 191 10.23 28.06 -58.15
C GLN A 191 10.56 28.79 -59.46
N PRO A 192 10.86 28.07 -60.57
CA PRO A 192 11.02 28.72 -61.86
C PRO A 192 9.69 29.35 -62.28
N LYS A 193 9.72 30.61 -62.75
CA LYS A 193 8.56 31.34 -63.31
C LYS A 193 8.08 30.70 -64.63
N SER A 194 7.56 29.48 -64.60
CA SER A 194 6.70 28.88 -65.63
C SER A 194 5.82 27.85 -64.93
N SER A 195 4.50 27.91 -64.91
CA SER A 195 3.55 28.29 -65.94
C SER A 195 2.28 28.84 -65.29
N ILE A 196 1.90 30.05 -65.67
CA ILE A 196 0.56 30.59 -65.37
C ILE A 196 -0.40 29.81 -66.28
N ALA A 197 -1.23 28.96 -65.69
CA ALA A 197 -2.25 28.20 -66.41
C ALA A 197 -3.21 29.17 -67.13
N LYS A 198 -3.24 29.09 -68.47
CA LYS A 198 -4.27 29.73 -69.28
C LYS A 198 -5.60 29.01 -69.02
N ASN A 199 -6.52 29.64 -68.30
CA ASN A 199 -7.93 29.23 -68.33
C ASN A 199 -8.44 29.42 -69.76
N GLN A 200 -8.64 28.31 -70.48
CA GLN A 200 -9.44 28.33 -71.70
C GLN A 200 -10.89 28.54 -71.29
N LEU A 201 -11.30 29.81 -71.32
CA LEU A 201 -12.71 30.20 -71.40
C LEU A 201 -13.30 29.56 -72.66
N TRP A 202 -14.23 28.65 -72.47
CA TRP A 202 -15.09 28.15 -73.53
C TRP A 202 -16.03 29.29 -73.94
N GLU A 203 -15.79 29.88 -75.11
CA GLU A 203 -16.76 30.73 -75.80
C GLU A 203 -17.78 29.83 -76.52
N ASN A 204 -19.07 30.21 -76.36
CA ASN A 204 -20.32 29.81 -77.03
C ASN A 204 -20.29 28.75 -78.14
#